data_AF-A0A2J6HRE1-F1
#
_entry.id   AF-A0A2J6HRE1-F1
#
_cell.length_a   1.000
_cell.length_b   1.000
_cell.length_c   1.000
_cell.angle_alpha   90.00
_cell.angle_beta   90.00
_cell.angle_gamma   90.00
#
_symmetry.space_group_name_H-M   'P 1'
#
loop_
_entity.id
_entity.type
_entity.pdbx_description
1 polymer ?
#
loop_
_entity_poly.entity_id
_entity_poly.type
_entity_poly.pdbx_seq_one_letter_code
_entity_poly.pdbx_strand_id
1 'polypeptide(L)'
;KNKDGVIISSVTYDDNWYKDPDKEDGGWSLEQINPSNICSGGANWSASNDPRGGTPGTMNSVYDDIILLPSIERFEVFANNILHLYFNQAMDLTSLENAENYFVDKSIGNPSIVFIDEEETNFSELYFSEAFAEGEIYNLTINGSVTNCLGLDMLRDTTISFGLAQPADSLDIVINEVLFNPWTNGVDYVEIYNRSPKIIDLNSLQLGTIKYSPPNPPDTSFYSITYQQTIIIPGAFMLLTSSPETVKKQYYTSNPEAFLKMDPFPAYNNDEGTVILSTFTGQILDLFNYSEDMQYPLLNYVDGVSLERTNYNTATTDKNNWHSAAESVGFGTPAYRNSQYVSSEVINEPIVIEPEIFSPDNDGYNDLVSIKYTFNQPGYNMTTKIYNAKGQLVRELVNNEYLGTTGSVNWDGIQNDNTKAPIGIYVFYIQIFDLEGNVKQYKKTAVLATKL
;
A
#
# COMPACT_ATOMS: atom_id res chain seq x y z
N LYS A 1 21.86 -43.51 -6.19
CA LYS A 1 22.15 -44.22 -7.47
C LYS A 1 21.86 -45.70 -7.30
N ASN A 2 21.44 -46.42 -8.36
CA ASN A 2 21.30 -47.87 -8.34
C ASN A 2 22.69 -48.55 -8.44
N LYS A 3 22.72 -49.89 -8.40
CA LYS A 3 23.96 -50.68 -8.50
C LYS A 3 24.75 -50.45 -9.80
N ASP A 4 24.07 -49.99 -10.85
CA ASP A 4 24.63 -49.75 -12.18
C ASP A 4 25.07 -48.27 -12.36
N GLY A 5 25.01 -47.46 -11.29
CA GLY A 5 25.43 -46.06 -11.28
C GLY A 5 24.37 -45.06 -11.76
N VAL A 6 23.17 -45.53 -12.11
CA VAL A 6 22.04 -44.68 -12.56
C VAL A 6 21.50 -43.88 -11.37
N ILE A 7 21.29 -42.57 -11.55
CA ILE A 7 20.68 -41.72 -10.52
C ILE A 7 19.22 -42.18 -10.32
N ILE A 8 18.84 -42.43 -9.06
CA ILE A 8 17.46 -42.79 -8.68
C ILE A 8 16.71 -41.54 -8.21
N SER A 9 17.39 -40.76 -7.37
CA SER A 9 16.93 -39.48 -6.83
C SER A 9 18.17 -38.69 -6.46
N SER A 10 18.06 -37.37 -6.53
CA SER A 10 19.06 -36.39 -6.11
C SER A 10 18.33 -35.26 -5.40
N VAL A 11 19.01 -34.64 -4.45
CA VAL A 11 18.53 -33.48 -3.73
C VAL A 11 19.71 -32.53 -3.53
N THR A 12 19.52 -31.27 -3.93
CA THR A 12 20.31 -30.14 -3.44
C THR A 12 19.62 -29.62 -2.20
N TYR A 13 20.34 -29.00 -1.26
CA TYR A 13 19.73 -28.47 -0.04
C TYR A 13 20.43 -27.16 0.35
N ASP A 14 19.69 -26.33 1.06
CA ASP A 14 20.13 -25.03 1.57
C ASP A 14 19.52 -24.81 2.96
N ASP A 15 20.17 -24.02 3.81
CA ASP A 15 19.70 -23.79 5.19
C ASP A 15 18.32 -23.10 5.22
N ASN A 16 17.97 -22.31 4.19
CA ASN A 16 16.63 -21.72 4.09
C ASN A 16 15.51 -22.77 3.96
N TRP A 17 15.82 -24.04 3.63
CA TRP A 17 14.82 -25.11 3.51
C TRP A 17 14.29 -25.56 4.88
N TYR A 18 14.97 -25.24 5.98
CA TYR A 18 14.44 -25.52 7.32
C TYR A 18 13.12 -24.76 7.56
N LYS A 19 12.98 -23.56 6.98
CA LYS A 19 11.81 -22.67 7.13
C LYS A 19 11.49 -22.37 8.60
N ASP A 20 12.50 -22.43 9.46
CA ASP A 20 12.41 -22.29 10.90
C ASP A 20 13.74 -21.74 11.43
N PRO A 21 13.82 -20.44 11.74
CA PRO A 21 15.05 -19.80 12.21
C PRO A 21 15.61 -20.41 13.51
N ASP A 22 14.77 -21.06 14.33
CA ASP A 22 15.23 -21.70 15.57
C ASP A 22 15.89 -23.07 15.31
N LYS A 23 15.78 -23.60 14.08
CA LYS A 23 16.25 -24.94 13.71
C LYS A 23 17.35 -24.95 12.65
N GLU A 24 17.55 -23.85 11.92
CA GLU A 24 18.59 -23.74 10.89
C GLU A 24 20.01 -23.78 11.48
N ASP A 25 20.19 -23.35 12.73
CA ASP A 25 21.48 -23.37 13.45
C ASP A 25 21.93 -24.78 13.91
N GLY A 26 21.18 -25.83 13.56
CA GLY A 26 21.56 -27.23 13.72
C GLY A 26 20.87 -27.98 14.87
N GLY A 27 21.11 -29.29 14.94
CA GLY A 27 20.45 -30.20 15.89
C GLY A 27 19.12 -30.78 15.38
N TRP A 28 18.67 -30.36 14.20
CA TRP A 28 17.47 -30.82 13.52
C TRP A 28 17.81 -31.39 12.14
N SER A 29 17.07 -32.38 11.67
CA SER A 29 17.17 -32.88 10.31
C SER A 29 16.21 -32.16 9.38
N LEU A 30 16.65 -31.90 8.16
CA LEU A 30 15.78 -31.56 7.05
C LEU A 30 15.07 -32.83 6.55
N GLU A 31 13.74 -32.81 6.56
CA GLU A 31 12.90 -33.95 6.22
C GLU A 31 12.04 -33.66 4.98
N GLN A 32 11.96 -34.64 4.09
CA GLN A 32 11.07 -34.58 2.92
C GLN A 32 9.61 -34.75 3.36
N ILE A 33 8.73 -33.88 2.86
CA ILE A 33 7.30 -33.86 3.18
C ILE A 33 6.59 -34.99 2.42
N ASN A 34 6.64 -34.99 1.09
CA ASN A 34 5.96 -35.97 0.26
C ASN A 34 6.92 -36.62 -0.75
N PRO A 35 7.30 -37.90 -0.61
CA PRO A 35 8.19 -38.60 -1.53
C PRO A 35 7.68 -38.69 -2.97
N SER A 36 6.36 -38.57 -3.19
CA SER A 36 5.76 -38.56 -4.52
C SER A 36 5.81 -37.18 -5.18
N ASN A 37 6.05 -36.12 -4.41
CA ASN A 37 6.10 -34.75 -4.93
C ASN A 37 7.53 -34.34 -5.34
N ILE A 38 8.03 -34.97 -6.39
CA ILE A 38 9.44 -34.81 -6.81
C ILE A 38 9.74 -33.47 -7.50
N CYS A 39 8.72 -32.75 -8.00
CA CYS A 39 8.93 -31.51 -8.75
C CYS A 39 9.19 -30.29 -7.84
N SER A 40 8.66 -30.26 -6.61
CA SER A 40 8.65 -29.02 -5.81
C SER A 40 9.98 -28.66 -5.12
N GLY A 41 11.08 -29.36 -5.42
CA GLY A 41 12.40 -29.02 -4.89
C GLY A 41 12.38 -28.76 -3.38
N GLY A 42 12.90 -27.61 -2.94
CA GLY A 42 12.93 -27.19 -1.54
C GLY A 42 11.58 -26.93 -0.89
N ALA A 43 10.53 -26.64 -1.67
CA ALA A 43 9.19 -26.51 -1.12
C ALA A 43 8.69 -27.84 -0.50
N ASN A 44 9.21 -28.98 -0.96
CA ASN A 44 8.90 -30.33 -0.45
C ASN A 44 9.78 -30.76 0.74
N TRP A 45 10.51 -29.83 1.36
CA TRP A 45 11.34 -30.08 2.54
C TRP A 45 11.03 -29.07 3.65
N SER A 46 11.22 -29.50 4.90
CA SER A 46 11.10 -28.65 6.09
C SER A 46 11.91 -29.25 7.24
N ALA A 47 12.19 -28.45 8.26
CA ALA A 47 12.78 -28.92 9.50
C ALA A 47 11.89 -30.00 10.16
N SER A 48 12.51 -31.00 10.79
CA SER A 48 11.79 -32.00 11.57
C SER A 48 10.89 -31.35 12.65
N ASN A 49 9.71 -31.92 12.84
CA ASN A 49 8.81 -31.63 13.95
C ASN A 49 9.00 -32.60 15.13
N ASP A 50 9.87 -33.62 14.99
CA ASP A 50 10.15 -34.55 16.07
C ASP A 50 11.01 -33.89 17.15
N PRO A 51 10.61 -33.91 18.44
CA PRO A 51 11.38 -33.27 19.52
C PRO A 51 12.78 -33.86 19.73
N ARG A 52 13.11 -34.99 19.11
CA ARG A 52 14.46 -35.58 19.12
C ARG A 52 15.37 -34.99 18.03
N GLY A 53 14.87 -34.07 17.21
CA GLY A 53 15.58 -33.44 16.11
C GLY A 53 15.51 -34.20 14.78
N GLY A 54 14.81 -35.33 14.69
CA GLY A 54 14.70 -36.08 13.44
C GLY A 54 14.07 -37.46 13.57
N THR A 55 13.72 -38.07 12.44
CA THR A 55 13.08 -39.41 12.37
C THR A 55 13.90 -40.46 11.60
N PRO A 56 15.17 -40.74 11.97
CA PRO A 56 15.99 -41.70 11.23
C PRO A 56 15.40 -43.12 11.28
N GLY A 57 15.18 -43.70 10.09
CA GLY A 57 14.67 -45.08 9.95
C GLY A 57 13.15 -45.24 10.13
N THR A 58 12.41 -44.14 10.30
CA THR A 58 10.94 -44.12 10.34
C THR A 58 10.37 -43.12 9.33
N MET A 59 9.05 -43.03 9.23
CA MET A 59 8.39 -41.98 8.44
C MET A 59 8.78 -40.59 8.97
N ASN A 60 8.98 -39.63 8.06
CA ASN A 60 9.28 -38.25 8.39
C ASN A 60 8.16 -37.62 9.22
N SER A 61 8.54 -36.83 10.21
CA SER A 61 7.61 -36.12 11.11
C SER A 61 6.80 -35.04 10.40
N VAL A 62 7.29 -34.56 9.27
CA VAL A 62 6.64 -33.59 8.38
C VAL A 62 5.88 -34.26 7.23
N TYR A 63 5.71 -35.59 7.27
CA TYR A 63 5.07 -36.30 6.16
C TYR A 63 3.64 -35.81 5.91
N ASP A 64 3.35 -35.52 4.64
CA ASP A 64 2.03 -35.16 4.13
C ASP A 64 1.85 -35.82 2.75
N ASP A 65 0.62 -36.20 2.41
CA ASP A 65 0.26 -36.80 1.13
C ASP A 65 -0.31 -35.80 0.11
N ILE A 66 -0.41 -34.51 0.47
CA ILE A 66 -0.81 -33.43 -0.43
C ILE A 66 0.14 -33.36 -1.64
N ILE A 67 -0.46 -33.33 -2.82
CA ILE A 67 0.24 -33.11 -4.10
C ILE A 67 0.15 -31.63 -4.43
N LEU A 68 1.30 -30.98 -4.61
CA LEU A 68 1.38 -29.58 -5.01
C LEU A 68 1.20 -29.46 -6.53
N LEU A 69 0.19 -28.68 -6.94
CA LEU A 69 -0.02 -28.34 -8.34
C LEU A 69 0.87 -27.16 -8.76
N PRO A 70 1.27 -27.09 -10.04
CA PRO A 70 2.07 -25.97 -10.50
C PRO A 70 1.28 -24.68 -10.45
N SER A 71 1.95 -23.61 -10.03
CA SER A 71 1.44 -22.25 -10.01
C SER A 71 2.57 -21.27 -10.26
N ILE A 72 2.22 -20.05 -10.66
CA ILE A 72 3.19 -18.96 -10.73
C ILE A 72 3.59 -18.55 -9.31
N GLU A 73 4.89 -18.51 -9.07
CA GLU A 73 5.51 -18.02 -7.85
C GLU A 73 5.97 -16.57 -8.03
N ARG A 74 6.55 -16.22 -9.17
CA ARG A 74 7.01 -14.85 -9.48
C ARG A 74 6.80 -14.52 -10.95
N PHE A 75 6.51 -13.25 -11.22
CA PHE A 75 6.32 -12.69 -12.54
C PHE A 75 7.11 -11.39 -12.65
N GLU A 76 7.82 -11.19 -13.76
CA GLU A 76 8.57 -9.96 -14.01
C GLU A 76 8.40 -9.50 -15.46
N VAL A 77 8.21 -8.19 -15.65
CA VAL A 77 8.35 -7.50 -16.93
C VAL A 77 9.83 -7.14 -17.08
N PHE A 78 10.58 -8.00 -17.75
CA PHE A 78 12.03 -7.86 -17.92
C PHE A 78 12.39 -6.77 -18.94
N ALA A 79 11.62 -6.68 -20.02
CA ALA A 79 11.76 -5.64 -21.04
C ALA A 79 10.39 -5.27 -21.61
N ASN A 80 10.37 -4.28 -22.50
CA ASN A 80 9.13 -3.85 -23.15
C ASN A 80 8.51 -4.90 -24.10
N ASN A 81 9.11 -6.07 -24.27
CA ASN A 81 8.52 -7.18 -25.02
C ASN A 81 8.94 -8.55 -24.46
N ILE A 82 9.45 -8.58 -23.22
CA ILE A 82 9.95 -9.80 -22.57
C ILE A 82 9.32 -9.92 -21.19
N LEU A 83 8.72 -11.07 -20.92
CA LEU A 83 8.17 -11.44 -19.62
C LEU A 83 8.92 -12.65 -19.07
N HIS A 84 9.20 -12.64 -17.78
CA HIS A 84 9.78 -13.75 -17.03
C HIS A 84 8.73 -14.37 -16.12
N LEU A 85 8.62 -15.69 -16.17
CA LEU A 85 7.76 -16.48 -15.30
C LEU A 85 8.61 -17.44 -14.48
N TYR A 86 8.35 -17.46 -13.18
CA TYR A 86 8.90 -18.45 -12.25
C TYR A 86 7.75 -19.22 -11.63
N PHE A 87 7.84 -20.54 -11.70
CA PHE A 87 6.87 -21.46 -11.14
C PHE A 87 7.33 -21.97 -9.78
N ASN A 88 6.37 -22.33 -8.92
CA ASN A 88 6.62 -22.84 -7.57
C ASN A 88 7.29 -24.23 -7.52
N GLN A 89 7.57 -24.84 -8.69
CA GLN A 89 8.17 -26.15 -8.83
C GLN A 89 8.75 -26.38 -10.22
N ALA A 90 9.55 -27.45 -10.36
CA ALA A 90 10.07 -27.90 -11.65
C ALA A 90 8.93 -28.27 -12.62
N MET A 91 9.03 -27.77 -13.85
CA MET A 91 8.00 -27.88 -14.88
C MET A 91 8.36 -28.90 -15.97
N ASP A 92 7.37 -29.31 -16.75
CA ASP A 92 7.64 -30.00 -18.02
C ASP A 92 8.11 -28.99 -19.06
N LEU A 93 9.35 -29.16 -19.51
CA LEU A 93 10.02 -28.20 -20.40
C LEU A 93 9.31 -28.07 -21.76
N THR A 94 8.79 -29.17 -22.32
CA THR A 94 8.04 -29.13 -23.59
C THR A 94 6.71 -28.39 -23.42
N SER A 95 6.05 -28.56 -22.28
CA SER A 95 4.86 -27.81 -21.92
C SER A 95 5.16 -26.32 -21.75
N LEU A 96 6.30 -25.96 -21.16
CA LEU A 96 6.70 -24.54 -21.02
C LEU A 96 7.05 -23.90 -22.36
N GLU A 97 7.75 -24.59 -23.25
CA GLU A 97 8.16 -24.08 -24.57
C GLU A 97 6.99 -23.78 -25.52
N ASN A 98 5.81 -24.36 -25.28
CA ASN A 98 4.67 -24.17 -26.16
C ASN A 98 4.06 -22.77 -26.02
N ALA A 99 4.36 -21.89 -26.98
CA ALA A 99 3.86 -20.51 -27.03
C ALA A 99 2.33 -20.38 -26.98
N GLU A 100 1.58 -21.39 -27.44
CA GLU A 100 0.10 -21.39 -27.39
C GLU A 100 -0.46 -21.46 -25.96
N ASN A 101 0.38 -21.80 -24.98
CA ASN A 101 0.00 -21.78 -23.56
C ASN A 101 -0.03 -20.37 -22.96
N TYR A 102 0.44 -19.36 -23.69
CA TYR A 102 0.54 -17.98 -23.19
C TYR A 102 -0.13 -17.02 -24.17
N PHE A 103 -0.91 -16.09 -23.65
CA PHE A 103 -1.57 -15.09 -24.48
C PHE A 103 -1.63 -13.75 -23.75
N VAL A 104 -1.18 -12.69 -24.40
CA VAL A 104 -1.33 -11.31 -23.92
C VAL A 104 -2.44 -10.63 -24.72
N ASP A 105 -3.33 -9.94 -24.00
CA ASP A 105 -4.43 -9.19 -24.59
C ASP A 105 -3.99 -7.94 -25.38
N LYS A 106 -4.95 -7.09 -25.76
CA LYS A 106 -4.72 -5.82 -26.47
C LYS A 106 -3.91 -5.95 -27.77
N SER A 107 -4.15 -7.03 -28.50
CA SER A 107 -3.52 -7.33 -29.80
C SER A 107 -2.04 -7.67 -29.74
N ILE A 108 -1.47 -7.93 -28.54
CA ILE A 108 -0.10 -8.47 -28.44
C ILE A 108 -0.06 -9.93 -28.90
N GLY A 109 -1.02 -10.76 -28.43
CA GLY A 109 -1.14 -12.16 -28.83
C GLY A 109 -0.22 -13.10 -28.06
N ASN A 110 0.08 -14.25 -28.67
CA ASN A 110 1.01 -15.24 -28.11
C ASN A 110 2.47 -14.77 -28.25
N PRO A 111 3.39 -15.23 -27.37
CA PRO A 111 4.81 -14.99 -27.56
C PRO A 111 5.28 -15.61 -28.87
N SER A 112 6.21 -14.93 -29.54
CA SER A 112 6.82 -15.45 -30.76
C SER A 112 7.86 -16.53 -30.48
N ILE A 113 8.50 -16.49 -29.31
CA ILE A 113 9.47 -17.47 -28.81
C ILE A 113 9.28 -17.59 -27.30
N VAL A 114 9.40 -18.82 -26.78
CA VAL A 114 9.55 -19.09 -25.36
C VAL A 114 10.92 -19.73 -25.14
N PHE A 115 11.76 -19.09 -24.33
CA PHE A 115 13.03 -19.65 -23.91
C PHE A 115 12.87 -20.32 -22.55
N ILE A 116 13.50 -21.48 -22.40
CA ILE A 116 13.59 -22.22 -21.14
C ILE A 116 15.07 -22.41 -20.77
N ASP A 117 15.32 -22.62 -19.49
CA ASP A 117 16.63 -23.00 -18.98
C ASP A 117 16.58 -24.45 -18.49
N GLU A 118 17.40 -25.33 -19.05
CA GLU A 118 17.46 -26.74 -18.64
C GLU A 118 18.04 -26.91 -17.22
N GLU A 119 18.79 -25.93 -16.72
CA GLU A 119 19.31 -25.90 -15.35
C GLU A 119 18.30 -25.27 -14.38
N GLU A 120 17.44 -24.36 -14.85
CA GLU A 120 16.36 -23.71 -14.09
C GLU A 120 14.98 -24.14 -14.60
N THR A 121 14.62 -25.40 -14.35
CA THR A 121 13.40 -26.05 -14.87
C THR A 121 12.07 -25.47 -14.41
N ASN A 122 12.08 -24.45 -13.54
CA ASN A 122 10.90 -23.71 -13.09
C ASN A 122 10.80 -22.31 -13.71
N PHE A 123 11.59 -22.00 -14.73
CA PHE A 123 11.64 -20.69 -15.38
C PHE A 123 11.21 -20.75 -16.86
N SER A 124 10.54 -19.68 -17.33
CA SER A 124 10.35 -19.43 -18.75
C SER A 124 10.43 -17.94 -19.08
N GLU A 125 11.12 -17.61 -20.17
CA GLU A 125 11.18 -16.27 -20.75
C GLU A 125 10.30 -16.22 -22.00
N LEU A 126 9.29 -15.35 -21.99
CA LEU A 126 8.35 -15.15 -23.09
C LEU A 126 8.78 -13.92 -23.90
N TYR A 127 9.11 -14.10 -25.17
CA TYR A 127 9.47 -13.02 -26.09
C TYR A 127 8.34 -12.72 -27.06
N PHE A 128 7.84 -11.49 -27.05
CA PHE A 128 6.77 -11.01 -27.92
C PHE A 128 7.34 -10.18 -29.09
N SER A 129 6.72 -10.31 -30.27
CA SER A 129 7.11 -9.54 -31.46
C SER A 129 6.72 -8.08 -31.37
N GLU A 130 5.59 -7.79 -30.73
CA GLU A 130 5.10 -6.44 -30.47
C GLU A 130 5.53 -6.00 -29.07
N ALA A 131 5.93 -4.73 -28.95
CA ALA A 131 6.28 -4.15 -27.66
C ALA A 131 5.02 -3.72 -26.89
N PHE A 132 5.02 -3.96 -25.58
CA PHE A 132 4.13 -3.37 -24.61
C PHE A 132 4.28 -1.84 -24.64
N ALA A 133 3.17 -1.12 -24.51
CA ALA A 133 3.13 0.33 -24.46
C ALA A 133 3.15 0.83 -23.02
N GLU A 134 3.76 2.00 -22.80
CA GLU A 134 3.70 2.71 -21.52
C GLU A 134 2.28 3.18 -21.22
N GLY A 135 1.88 3.14 -19.95
CA GLY A 135 0.55 3.57 -19.49
C GLY A 135 -0.58 2.58 -19.80
N GLU A 136 -0.30 1.49 -20.50
CA GLU A 136 -1.25 0.42 -20.77
C GLU A 136 -1.11 -0.73 -19.78
N ILE A 137 -2.24 -1.21 -19.25
CA ILE A 137 -2.31 -2.43 -18.44
C ILE A 137 -2.71 -3.59 -19.34
N TYR A 138 -1.88 -4.62 -19.41
CA TYR A 138 -2.10 -5.85 -20.16
C TYR A 138 -2.50 -6.99 -19.22
N ASN A 139 -3.10 -8.04 -19.78
CA ASN A 139 -3.33 -9.30 -19.09
C ASN A 139 -2.62 -10.42 -19.81
N LEU A 140 -1.66 -11.06 -19.13
CA LEU A 140 -1.09 -12.34 -19.55
C LEU A 140 -2.01 -13.45 -19.04
N THR A 141 -2.50 -14.29 -19.96
CA THR A 141 -3.21 -15.52 -19.64
C THR A 141 -2.28 -16.71 -19.89
N ILE A 142 -2.13 -17.55 -18.87
CA ILE A 142 -1.38 -18.81 -18.90
C ILE A 142 -2.41 -19.93 -18.83
N ASN A 143 -2.35 -20.85 -19.79
CA ASN A 143 -3.28 -21.98 -19.88
C ASN A 143 -3.09 -22.95 -18.70
N GLY A 144 -4.19 -23.39 -18.10
CA GLY A 144 -4.20 -24.36 -17.02
C GLY A 144 -3.59 -25.72 -17.40
N SER A 145 -3.54 -26.06 -18.70
CA SER A 145 -2.91 -27.28 -19.19
C SER A 145 -1.38 -27.27 -19.18
N VAL A 146 -0.74 -26.19 -18.70
CA VAL A 146 0.70 -26.22 -18.46
C VAL A 146 1.00 -27.21 -17.35
N THR A 147 1.97 -28.11 -17.58
CA THR A 147 2.22 -29.24 -16.68
C THR A 147 3.55 -29.17 -15.95
N ASN A 148 3.59 -29.75 -14.75
CA ASN A 148 4.84 -29.92 -14.01
C ASN A 148 5.66 -31.12 -14.53
N CYS A 149 6.83 -31.37 -13.94
CA CYS A 149 7.73 -32.47 -14.33
C CYS A 149 7.13 -33.90 -14.19
N LEU A 150 5.93 -34.03 -13.60
CA LEU A 150 5.16 -35.27 -13.48
C LEU A 150 3.97 -35.34 -14.44
N GLY A 151 3.75 -34.31 -15.28
CA GLY A 151 2.61 -34.20 -16.17
C GLY A 151 1.31 -33.79 -15.47
N LEU A 152 1.38 -33.14 -14.30
CA LEU A 152 0.21 -32.60 -13.63
C LEU A 152 -0.04 -31.16 -14.05
N ASP A 153 -1.26 -30.88 -14.49
CA ASP A 153 -1.75 -29.57 -14.91
C ASP A 153 -1.77 -28.56 -13.75
N MET A 154 -1.68 -27.27 -14.09
CA MET A 154 -2.08 -26.19 -13.18
C MET A 154 -3.56 -26.32 -12.82
N LEU A 155 -3.96 -25.75 -11.68
CA LEU A 155 -5.35 -25.87 -11.21
C LEU A 155 -6.38 -25.30 -12.20
N ARG A 156 -6.01 -24.22 -12.91
CA ARG A 156 -6.83 -23.47 -13.86
C ARG A 156 -5.96 -22.49 -14.64
N ASP A 157 -6.54 -21.90 -15.68
CA ASP A 157 -5.96 -20.73 -16.34
C ASP A 157 -5.62 -19.65 -15.31
N THR A 158 -4.45 -19.06 -15.44
CA THR A 158 -3.94 -18.01 -14.56
C THR A 158 -3.83 -16.72 -15.35
N THR A 159 -4.41 -15.64 -14.84
CA THR A 159 -4.33 -14.31 -15.45
C THR A 159 -3.52 -13.39 -14.55
N ILE A 160 -2.51 -12.73 -15.13
CA ILE A 160 -1.64 -11.77 -14.45
C ILE A 160 -1.78 -10.42 -15.16
N SER A 161 -2.23 -9.41 -14.44
CA SER A 161 -2.26 -8.03 -14.94
C SER A 161 -0.90 -7.39 -14.76
N PHE A 162 -0.37 -6.75 -15.81
CA PHE A 162 0.95 -6.11 -15.79
C PHE A 162 0.99 -4.88 -16.68
N GLY A 163 2.09 -4.12 -16.62
CA GLY A 163 2.39 -3.08 -17.59
C GLY A 163 3.79 -2.52 -17.37
N LEU A 164 4.23 -1.62 -18.24
CA LEU A 164 5.58 -1.07 -18.16
C LEU A 164 5.69 -0.02 -17.07
N ALA A 165 6.52 -0.33 -16.08
CA ALA A 165 6.86 0.60 -15.02
C ALA A 165 7.66 1.78 -15.56
N GLN A 166 7.34 2.98 -15.07
CA GLN A 166 8.06 4.21 -15.34
C GLN A 166 8.72 4.71 -14.05
N PRO A 167 9.83 5.47 -14.14
CA PRO A 167 10.41 6.12 -12.97
C PRO A 167 9.38 7.02 -12.27
N ALA A 168 9.24 6.82 -10.96
CA ALA A 168 8.46 7.70 -10.10
C ALA A 168 9.13 9.07 -9.98
N ASP A 169 8.33 10.13 -10.03
CA ASP A 169 8.73 11.52 -9.80
C ASP A 169 7.95 12.09 -8.60
N SER A 170 8.34 13.27 -8.11
CA SER A 170 7.73 13.90 -6.94
C SER A 170 6.20 13.96 -7.05
N LEU A 171 5.53 13.51 -5.99
CA LEU A 171 4.08 13.39 -5.89
C LEU A 171 3.41 12.41 -6.86
N ASP A 172 4.12 11.54 -7.58
CA ASP A 172 3.45 10.47 -8.36
C ASP A 172 2.79 9.45 -7.42
N ILE A 173 3.54 9.02 -6.41
CA ILE A 173 3.06 8.26 -5.26
C ILE A 173 3.07 9.16 -4.05
N VAL A 174 1.98 9.14 -3.29
CA VAL A 174 1.80 9.97 -2.10
C VAL A 174 1.47 9.11 -0.88
N ILE A 175 1.85 9.60 0.31
CA ILE A 175 1.45 9.00 1.59
C ILE A 175 -0.03 9.35 1.81
N ASN A 176 -0.85 8.34 2.08
CA ASN A 176 -2.31 8.48 2.14
C ASN A 176 -2.89 8.22 3.53
N GLU A 177 -2.33 7.27 4.27
CA GLU A 177 -2.78 6.91 5.61
C GLU A 177 -1.59 6.44 6.44
N VAL A 178 -1.53 6.78 7.73
CA VAL A 178 -0.47 6.35 8.64
C VAL A 178 -1.04 5.92 9.98
N LEU A 179 -0.73 4.69 10.39
CA LEU A 179 -0.91 4.21 11.76
C LEU A 179 0.46 4.12 12.44
N PHE A 180 0.66 4.97 13.45
CA PHE A 180 1.92 5.09 14.22
C PHE A 180 1.75 4.78 15.71
N ASN A 181 0.52 4.50 16.15
CA ASN A 181 0.23 4.04 17.51
C ASN A 181 -0.77 2.87 17.44
N PRO A 182 -0.33 1.66 17.06
CA PRO A 182 -1.22 0.53 16.87
C PRO A 182 -1.75 -0.03 18.20
N TRP A 183 -2.81 -0.83 18.13
CA TRP A 183 -3.29 -1.60 19.27
C TRP A 183 -2.18 -2.48 19.89
N THR A 184 -2.38 -2.95 21.12
CA THR A 184 -1.49 -3.97 21.71
C THR A 184 -1.39 -5.20 20.80
N ASN A 185 -0.16 -5.65 20.51
CA ASN A 185 0.18 -6.69 19.52
C ASN A 185 -0.16 -6.33 18.05
N GLY A 186 -0.54 -5.08 17.78
CA GLY A 186 -0.62 -4.52 16.44
C GLY A 186 0.75 -4.14 15.89
N VAL A 187 0.73 -3.63 14.67
CA VAL A 187 1.91 -3.16 13.95
C VAL A 187 1.60 -1.85 13.26
N ASP A 188 2.62 -1.01 13.11
CA ASP A 188 2.54 0.22 12.32
C ASP A 188 2.23 -0.11 10.86
N TYR A 189 1.60 0.84 10.17
CA TYR A 189 1.48 0.80 8.72
C TYR A 189 1.54 2.18 8.09
N VAL A 190 1.94 2.21 6.83
CA VAL A 190 1.86 3.37 5.94
C VAL A 190 1.15 2.94 4.68
N GLU A 191 0.07 3.61 4.33
CA GLU A 191 -0.59 3.44 3.04
C GLU A 191 -0.08 4.48 2.04
N ILE A 192 0.20 4.02 0.82
CA ILE A 192 0.56 4.87 -0.32
C ILE A 192 -0.52 4.81 -1.39
N TYR A 193 -0.67 5.91 -2.14
CA TYR A 193 -1.61 6.03 -3.25
C TYR A 193 -0.88 6.50 -4.51
N ASN A 194 -1.10 5.80 -5.62
CA ASN A 194 -0.61 6.23 -6.93
C ASN A 194 -1.58 7.24 -7.55
N ARG A 195 -1.24 8.53 -7.46
CA ARG A 195 -2.03 9.61 -8.06
C ARG A 195 -1.63 9.94 -9.49
N SER A 196 -0.55 9.34 -9.99
CA SER A 196 -0.05 9.55 -11.34
C SER A 196 -0.77 8.65 -12.36
N PRO A 197 -0.66 8.94 -13.67
CA PRO A 197 -1.06 8.01 -14.73
C PRO A 197 0.00 6.93 -15.00
N LYS A 198 1.10 6.88 -14.24
CA LYS A 198 2.20 5.94 -14.44
C LYS A 198 1.93 4.63 -13.71
N ILE A 199 2.39 3.53 -14.29
CA ILE A 199 2.64 2.29 -13.54
C ILE A 199 4.00 2.46 -12.88
N ILE A 200 4.09 2.23 -11.57
CA ILE A 200 5.32 2.43 -10.79
C ILE A 200 5.72 1.12 -10.14
N ASP A 201 6.99 0.74 -10.27
CA ASP A 201 7.54 -0.42 -9.57
C ASP A 201 8.03 -0.01 -8.18
N LEU A 202 7.42 -0.59 -7.15
CA LEU A 202 7.73 -0.35 -5.74
C LEU A 202 9.12 -0.87 -5.34
N ASN A 203 9.73 -1.78 -6.12
CA ASN A 203 11.13 -2.17 -5.95
C ASN A 203 12.07 -0.98 -6.10
N SER A 204 11.70 0.04 -6.87
CA SER A 204 12.50 1.26 -7.05
C SER A 204 12.41 2.27 -5.89
N LEU A 205 11.57 1.97 -4.88
CA LEU A 205 11.21 2.89 -3.81
C LEU A 205 11.65 2.38 -2.44
N GLN A 206 11.85 3.33 -1.54
CA GLN A 206 12.20 3.10 -0.14
C GLN A 206 11.37 4.00 0.77
N LEU A 207 11.15 3.51 1.98
CA LEU A 207 10.42 4.18 3.04
C LEU A 207 11.38 4.54 4.16
N GLY A 208 11.26 5.75 4.69
CA GLY A 208 12.19 6.30 5.66
C GLY A 208 11.54 6.92 6.86
N THR A 209 12.35 7.10 7.90
CA THR A 209 11.99 7.78 9.14
C THR A 209 13.15 8.65 9.62
N ILE A 210 12.83 9.72 10.35
CA ILE A 210 13.82 10.60 10.98
C ILE A 210 13.80 10.36 12.48
N LYS A 211 14.94 9.94 13.02
CA LYS A 211 15.14 9.79 14.45
C LYS A 211 15.75 11.05 15.04
N TYR A 212 15.01 11.69 15.93
CA TYR A 212 15.50 12.79 16.76
C TYR A 212 16.02 12.24 18.08
N SER A 213 17.31 12.41 18.37
CA SER A 213 17.90 11.96 19.63
C SER A 213 18.92 12.99 20.15
N PRO A 214 18.46 14.14 20.66
CA PRO A 214 19.35 15.16 21.21
C PRO A 214 20.32 14.57 22.26
N PRO A 215 21.61 14.93 22.23
CA PRO A 215 22.22 16.02 21.46
C PRO A 215 22.67 15.62 20.03
N ASN A 216 22.41 14.39 19.58
CA ASN A 216 22.81 13.95 18.24
C ASN A 216 21.97 14.66 17.16
N PRO A 217 22.57 14.93 15.98
CA PRO A 217 21.79 15.42 14.84
C PRO A 217 20.71 14.41 14.45
N PRO A 218 19.62 14.86 13.79
CA PRO A 218 18.61 13.96 13.25
C PRO A 218 19.26 12.92 12.33
N ASP A 219 18.89 11.65 12.53
CA ASP A 219 19.40 10.52 11.76
C ASP A 219 18.27 9.93 10.91
N THR A 220 18.51 9.79 9.60
CA THR A 220 17.50 9.29 8.66
C THR A 220 17.83 7.86 8.27
N SER A 221 16.91 6.94 8.53
CA SER A 221 17.00 5.54 8.12
C SER A 221 16.04 5.25 6.97
N PHE A 222 16.47 4.44 6.00
CA PHE A 222 15.68 4.03 4.84
C PHE A 222 15.60 2.51 4.74
N TYR A 223 14.46 2.03 4.26
CA TYR A 223 14.10 0.63 4.16
C TYR A 223 13.48 0.37 2.79
N SER A 224 13.99 -0.60 2.04
CA SER A 224 13.40 -1.00 0.76
C SER A 224 11.95 -1.43 0.95
N ILE A 225 11.04 -0.98 0.08
CA ILE A 225 9.63 -1.40 0.14
C ILE A 225 9.49 -2.87 -0.26
N THR A 226 10.23 -3.31 -1.26
CA THR A 226 10.30 -4.70 -1.71
C THR A 226 11.60 -4.91 -2.48
N TYR A 227 12.04 -6.17 -2.59
CA TYR A 227 13.18 -6.58 -3.41
C TYR A 227 12.76 -7.27 -4.71
N GLN A 228 11.46 -7.50 -4.90
CA GLN A 228 10.88 -8.11 -6.10
C GLN A 228 10.07 -7.07 -6.85
N GLN A 229 10.01 -7.16 -8.18
CA GLN A 229 9.18 -6.25 -8.98
C GLN A 229 7.73 -6.33 -8.49
N THR A 230 7.20 -5.21 -8.00
CA THR A 230 5.84 -5.10 -7.47
C THR A 230 5.26 -3.80 -7.95
N ILE A 231 4.31 -3.86 -8.87
CA ILE A 231 3.76 -2.65 -9.48
C ILE A 231 2.58 -2.09 -8.68
N ILE A 232 2.49 -0.76 -8.65
CA ILE A 232 1.28 -0.03 -8.28
C ILE A 232 0.75 0.69 -9.52
N ILE A 233 -0.48 0.37 -9.92
CA ILE A 233 -1.12 0.95 -11.09
C ILE A 233 -1.77 2.32 -10.76
N PRO A 234 -2.07 3.16 -11.78
CA PRO A 234 -2.75 4.43 -11.55
C PRO A 234 -4.03 4.30 -10.72
N GLY A 235 -4.18 5.15 -9.71
CA GLY A 235 -5.35 5.18 -8.83
C GLY A 235 -5.45 4.04 -7.83
N ALA A 236 -4.43 3.20 -7.69
CA ALA A 236 -4.39 2.14 -6.69
C ALA A 236 -3.81 2.61 -5.36
N PHE A 237 -4.29 1.98 -4.28
CA PHE A 237 -3.76 2.07 -2.93
C PHE A 237 -2.89 0.83 -2.65
N MET A 238 -1.89 0.98 -1.78
CA MET A 238 -1.07 -0.13 -1.30
C MET A 238 -0.70 0.12 0.17
N LEU A 239 -1.03 -0.83 1.04
CA LEU A 239 -0.65 -0.78 2.44
C LEU A 239 0.73 -1.41 2.63
N LEU A 240 1.61 -0.71 3.32
CA LEU A 240 2.95 -1.16 3.67
C LEU A 240 3.04 -1.40 5.18
N THR A 241 3.45 -2.60 5.60
CA THR A 241 3.53 -2.96 7.02
C THR A 241 4.46 -4.16 7.24
N SER A 242 4.91 -4.39 8.48
CA SER A 242 5.69 -5.59 8.85
C SER A 242 4.85 -6.87 8.90
N SER A 243 3.54 -6.77 9.13
CA SER A 243 2.64 -7.93 9.22
C SER A 243 1.26 -7.63 8.62
N PRO A 244 1.06 -7.87 7.31
CA PRO A 244 -0.25 -7.74 6.66
C PRO A 244 -1.37 -8.48 7.39
N GLU A 245 -1.08 -9.69 7.86
CA GLU A 245 -2.06 -10.55 8.54
C GLU A 245 -2.46 -10.01 9.92
N THR A 246 -1.59 -9.27 10.60
CA THR A 246 -1.95 -8.58 11.84
C THR A 246 -2.92 -7.43 11.55
N VAL A 247 -2.62 -6.60 10.54
CA VAL A 247 -3.48 -5.47 10.17
C VAL A 247 -4.85 -5.96 9.69
N LYS A 248 -4.93 -6.98 8.83
CA LYS A 248 -6.19 -7.57 8.35
C LYS A 248 -7.07 -8.18 9.47
N LYS A 249 -6.47 -8.56 10.60
CA LYS A 249 -7.22 -9.03 11.79
C LYS A 249 -7.78 -7.89 12.63
N GLN A 250 -7.12 -6.74 12.61
CA GLN A 250 -7.48 -5.56 13.43
C GLN A 250 -8.40 -4.59 12.68
N TYR A 251 -8.28 -4.51 11.36
CA TYR A 251 -9.00 -3.57 10.51
C TYR A 251 -9.72 -4.29 9.38
N TYR A 252 -10.89 -3.78 9.01
CA TYR A 252 -11.57 -4.21 7.79
C TYR A 252 -10.87 -3.66 6.56
N THR A 253 -10.81 -4.45 5.49
CA THR A 253 -10.38 -4.00 4.16
C THR A 253 -11.23 -4.63 3.08
N SER A 254 -11.58 -3.86 2.05
CA SER A 254 -12.20 -4.39 0.84
C SER A 254 -11.19 -4.90 -0.19
N ASN A 255 -9.89 -4.70 0.03
CA ASN A 255 -8.83 -5.04 -0.93
C ASN A 255 -7.62 -5.70 -0.24
N PRO A 256 -7.78 -6.94 0.27
CA PRO A 256 -6.74 -7.63 1.04
C PRO A 256 -5.48 -7.99 0.23
N GLU A 257 -5.54 -7.94 -1.11
CA GLU A 257 -4.40 -8.20 -2.01
C GLU A 257 -3.46 -6.99 -2.12
N ALA A 258 -3.91 -5.79 -1.75
CA ALA A 258 -3.11 -4.56 -1.79
C ALA A 258 -2.37 -4.32 -0.47
N PHE A 259 -1.87 -5.38 0.15
CA PHE A 259 -1.04 -5.34 1.35
C PHE A 259 0.33 -5.91 1.01
N LEU A 260 1.38 -5.12 1.23
CA LEU A 260 2.75 -5.50 0.97
C LEU A 260 3.52 -5.59 2.30
N LYS A 261 4.08 -6.77 2.56
CA LYS A 261 4.97 -6.98 3.70
C LYS A 261 6.32 -6.32 3.43
N MET A 262 6.79 -5.50 4.36
CA MET A 262 8.17 -5.01 4.41
C MET A 262 8.90 -5.65 5.58
N ASP A 263 10.14 -6.06 5.36
CA ASP A 263 10.98 -6.68 6.39
C ASP A 263 12.45 -6.31 6.14
N PRO A 264 13.05 -5.40 6.93
CA PRO A 264 12.46 -4.67 8.06
C PRO A 264 11.52 -3.51 7.66
N PHE A 265 10.54 -3.19 8.51
CA PHE A 265 9.69 -1.99 8.40
C PHE A 265 10.22 -0.86 9.32
N PRO A 266 10.13 0.44 8.94
CA PRO A 266 10.56 1.54 9.81
C PRO A 266 9.76 1.58 11.12
N ALA A 267 10.44 1.81 12.24
CA ALA A 267 9.77 2.04 13.52
C ALA A 267 9.31 3.50 13.62
N TYR A 268 8.02 3.71 13.86
CA TYR A 268 7.43 5.03 14.09
C TYR A 268 7.21 5.27 15.58
N ASN A 269 7.35 6.52 16.03
CA ASN A 269 7.08 6.86 17.42
C ASN A 269 5.60 7.16 17.60
N ASN A 270 5.03 6.81 18.74
CA ASN A 270 3.61 7.02 19.00
C ASN A 270 3.24 8.51 19.20
N ASP A 271 4.20 9.38 19.53
CA ASP A 271 3.94 10.80 19.82
C ASP A 271 4.07 11.68 18.57
N GLU A 272 5.21 11.61 17.88
CA GLU A 272 5.51 12.39 16.67
C GLU A 272 6.65 11.77 15.87
N GLY A 273 6.63 11.99 14.55
CA GLY A 273 7.69 11.49 13.67
C GLY A 273 7.51 11.88 12.22
N THR A 274 8.34 11.30 11.37
CA THR A 274 8.37 11.60 9.93
C THR A 274 8.30 10.33 9.12
N VAL A 275 7.39 10.26 8.16
CA VAL A 275 7.36 9.27 7.09
C VAL A 275 7.95 9.90 5.84
N ILE A 276 8.96 9.26 5.25
CA ILE A 276 9.56 9.69 3.98
C ILE A 276 9.33 8.60 2.94
N LEU A 277 8.77 8.95 1.80
CA LEU A 277 8.74 8.10 0.63
C LEU A 277 9.74 8.66 -0.40
N SER A 278 10.71 7.85 -0.82
CA SER A 278 11.73 8.30 -1.77
C SER A 278 12.14 7.20 -2.74
N THR A 279 12.81 7.59 -3.82
CA THR A 279 13.59 6.67 -4.65
C THR A 279 14.95 6.37 -3.99
N PHE A 280 15.65 5.33 -4.47
CA PHE A 280 17.04 5.05 -4.06
C PHE A 280 18.07 6.10 -4.54
N THR A 281 17.70 6.93 -5.53
CA THR A 281 18.56 8.04 -5.99
C THR A 281 18.47 9.27 -5.09
N GLY A 282 17.64 9.22 -4.04
CA GLY A 282 17.45 10.30 -3.06
C GLY A 282 16.36 11.31 -3.45
N GLN A 283 15.57 11.05 -4.49
CA GLN A 283 14.43 11.89 -4.82
C GLN A 283 13.29 11.60 -3.84
N ILE A 284 12.88 12.62 -3.08
CA ILE A 284 11.71 12.54 -2.20
C ILE A 284 10.45 12.63 -3.07
N LEU A 285 9.61 11.59 -2.98
CA LEU A 285 8.31 11.55 -3.62
C LEU A 285 7.26 12.25 -2.77
N ASP A 286 7.25 11.93 -1.48
CA ASP A 286 6.37 12.55 -0.48
C ASP A 286 7.00 12.49 0.92
N LEU A 287 6.61 13.41 1.80
CA LEU A 287 7.08 13.49 3.18
C LEU A 287 5.97 13.98 4.09
N PHE A 288 5.70 13.21 5.14
CA PHE A 288 4.69 13.53 6.14
C PHE A 288 5.29 13.60 7.53
N ASN A 289 5.14 14.75 8.19
CA ASN A 289 5.44 14.89 9.62
C ASN A 289 4.13 14.74 10.39
N TYR A 290 3.99 13.64 11.13
CA TYR A 290 2.80 13.37 11.94
C TYR A 290 3.07 13.73 13.41
N SER A 291 1.97 13.94 14.13
CA SER A 291 1.94 14.03 15.59
C SER A 291 0.60 13.50 16.09
N GLU A 292 0.60 12.89 17.27
CA GLU A 292 -0.62 12.47 17.99
C GLU A 292 -1.62 13.62 18.15
N ASP A 293 -1.14 14.87 18.29
CA ASP A 293 -1.98 16.08 18.38
C ASP A 293 -2.81 16.36 17.10
N MET A 294 -2.52 15.66 15.99
CA MET A 294 -3.31 15.73 14.76
C MET A 294 -4.57 14.85 14.82
N GLN A 295 -4.67 13.96 15.80
CA GLN A 295 -5.87 13.15 16.02
C GLN A 295 -7.04 14.02 16.50
N TYR A 296 -8.26 13.54 16.28
CA TYR A 296 -9.49 14.21 16.68
C TYR A 296 -9.52 14.37 18.21
N PRO A 297 -9.54 15.60 18.76
CA PRO A 297 -9.33 15.84 20.19
C PRO A 297 -10.36 15.23 21.14
N LEU A 298 -11.51 14.78 20.64
CA LEU A 298 -12.57 14.18 21.44
C LEU A 298 -12.58 12.65 21.41
N LEU A 299 -11.58 12.01 20.80
CA LEU A 299 -11.39 10.58 20.91
C LEU A 299 -11.11 10.18 22.36
N ASN A 300 -11.71 9.07 22.81
CA ASN A 300 -11.48 8.55 24.17
C ASN A 300 -10.09 7.90 24.32
N TYR A 301 -9.52 7.46 23.20
CA TYR A 301 -8.21 6.84 23.04
C TYR A 301 -7.78 7.04 21.59
N VAL A 302 -6.47 7.04 21.34
CA VAL A 302 -5.90 7.18 19.99
C VAL A 302 -5.12 5.95 19.55
N ASP A 303 -4.95 4.97 20.45
CA ASP A 303 -4.41 3.66 20.11
C ASP A 303 -5.28 3.00 19.03
N GLY A 304 -4.63 2.54 17.97
CA GLY A 304 -5.27 1.92 16.83
C GLY A 304 -6.04 2.87 15.92
N VAL A 305 -5.90 4.19 16.06
CA VAL A 305 -6.54 5.17 15.18
C VAL A 305 -5.52 5.72 14.18
N SER A 306 -5.74 5.48 12.89
CA SER A 306 -4.88 6.01 11.85
C SER A 306 -5.18 7.49 11.55
N LEU A 307 -4.15 8.21 11.06
CA LEU A 307 -4.35 9.49 10.40
C LEU A 307 -4.56 9.25 8.90
N GLU A 308 -5.66 9.78 8.40
CA GLU A 308 -6.08 9.71 7.01
C GLU A 308 -5.91 11.06 6.32
N ARG A 309 -5.30 11.06 5.15
CA ARG A 309 -5.27 12.22 4.27
C ARG A 309 -6.65 12.48 3.69
N THR A 310 -7.19 13.68 3.88
CA THR A 310 -8.53 14.03 3.38
C THR A 310 -8.53 14.23 1.87
N ASN A 311 -7.41 14.64 1.27
CA ASN A 311 -7.29 14.78 -0.17
C ASN A 311 -5.84 14.55 -0.65
N TYR A 312 -5.67 13.53 -1.48
CA TYR A 312 -4.38 13.12 -2.06
C TYR A 312 -3.79 14.14 -3.07
N ASN A 313 -4.57 15.11 -3.55
CA ASN A 313 -4.11 16.18 -4.43
C ASN A 313 -3.61 17.42 -3.68
N THR A 314 -4.09 17.67 -2.46
CA THR A 314 -3.66 18.75 -1.57
C THR A 314 -2.29 18.42 -0.96
N ALA A 315 -1.46 19.41 -0.62
CA ALA A 315 -0.13 19.20 -0.09
C ALA A 315 -0.12 18.32 1.19
N THR A 316 0.88 17.46 1.33
CA THR A 316 1.06 16.54 2.47
C THR A 316 1.40 17.28 3.76
N THR A 317 2.10 18.42 3.63
CA THR A 317 2.52 19.28 4.73
C THR A 317 1.39 20.14 5.31
N ASP A 318 0.23 20.19 4.64
CA ASP A 318 -0.94 20.91 5.13
C ASP A 318 -1.61 20.08 6.25
N LYS A 319 -1.59 20.62 7.47
CA LYS A 319 -2.18 19.96 8.64
C LYS A 319 -3.71 19.84 8.54
N ASN A 320 -4.38 20.71 7.78
CA ASN A 320 -5.83 20.63 7.55
C ASN A 320 -6.21 19.52 6.57
N ASN A 321 -5.21 18.89 5.94
CA ASN A 321 -5.40 17.80 5.00
C ASN A 321 -5.32 16.41 5.65
N TRP A 322 -5.34 16.33 6.98
CA TRP A 322 -5.27 15.09 7.74
C TRP A 322 -6.33 15.08 8.83
N HIS A 323 -6.90 13.90 9.09
CA HIS A 323 -7.87 13.70 10.15
C HIS A 323 -7.83 12.25 10.65
N SER A 324 -8.30 11.99 11.86
CA SER A 324 -8.50 10.61 12.34
C SER A 324 -9.45 9.84 11.44
N ALA A 325 -9.15 8.57 11.20
CA ALA A 325 -10.10 7.64 10.60
C ALA A 325 -11.39 7.55 11.42
N ALA A 326 -12.52 7.36 10.73
CA ALA A 326 -13.83 7.28 11.36
C ALA A 326 -13.99 6.01 12.22
N GLU A 327 -14.78 6.11 13.29
CA GLU A 327 -15.12 4.96 14.16
C GLU A 327 -15.94 3.91 13.40
N SER A 328 -16.81 4.35 12.48
CA SER A 328 -17.71 3.47 11.73
C SER A 328 -17.00 2.48 10.80
N VAL A 329 -15.79 2.82 10.34
CA VAL A 329 -14.93 1.95 9.54
C VAL A 329 -13.93 1.16 10.40
N GLY A 330 -13.94 1.36 11.72
CA GLY A 330 -13.05 0.71 12.66
C GLY A 330 -11.71 1.43 12.84
N PHE A 331 -11.66 2.76 12.66
CA PHE A 331 -10.48 3.60 12.88
C PHE A 331 -9.29 3.36 11.93
N GLY A 332 -9.55 2.81 10.74
CA GLY A 332 -8.58 2.77 9.64
C GLY A 332 -9.21 2.24 8.37
N THR A 333 -8.65 2.60 7.20
CA THR A 333 -9.16 2.20 5.88
C THR A 333 -8.10 1.53 5.00
N PRO A 334 -7.36 0.54 5.53
CA PRO A 334 -6.18 0.01 4.84
C PRO A 334 -6.53 -0.64 3.50
N ALA A 335 -5.80 -0.22 2.47
CA ALA A 335 -5.89 -0.61 1.06
C ALA A 335 -7.13 -0.12 0.30
N TYR A 336 -7.86 0.87 0.80
CA TYR A 336 -8.98 1.50 0.09
C TYR A 336 -9.12 2.99 0.42
N ARG A 337 -10.13 3.64 -0.15
CA ARG A 337 -10.30 5.09 0.02
C ARG A 337 -10.58 5.45 1.48
N ASN A 338 -9.80 6.39 2.00
CA ASN A 338 -9.99 7.05 3.29
C ASN A 338 -11.44 7.42 3.60
N SER A 339 -11.85 7.15 4.84
CA SER A 339 -13.16 7.52 5.38
C SER A 339 -13.36 9.04 5.42
N GLN A 340 -12.27 9.80 5.60
CA GLN A 340 -12.27 11.27 5.64
C GLN A 340 -12.03 11.92 4.26
N TYR A 341 -12.15 11.17 3.16
CA TYR A 341 -11.85 11.72 1.83
C TYR A 341 -12.85 12.80 1.38
N VAL A 342 -12.32 13.95 0.98
CA VAL A 342 -13.07 15.09 0.43
C VAL A 342 -12.63 15.37 -1.01
N SER A 343 -13.57 15.33 -1.96
CA SER A 343 -13.28 15.63 -3.36
C SER A 343 -13.03 17.12 -3.63
N SER A 344 -12.07 17.41 -4.49
CA SER A 344 -11.83 18.75 -5.06
C SER A 344 -12.56 18.90 -6.40
N GLU A 345 -13.88 18.96 -6.38
CA GLU A 345 -14.62 19.32 -7.60
C GLU A 345 -14.42 20.81 -7.91
N VAL A 346 -14.24 21.13 -9.20
CA VAL A 346 -14.14 22.51 -9.66
C VAL A 346 -15.49 23.19 -9.45
N ILE A 347 -15.53 24.08 -8.49
CA ILE A 347 -16.72 24.86 -8.14
C ILE A 347 -16.82 26.09 -9.06
N ASN A 348 -18.05 26.38 -9.50
CA ASN A 348 -18.35 27.58 -10.30
C ASN A 348 -18.34 28.88 -9.47
N GLU A 349 -18.23 28.77 -8.15
CA GLU A 349 -18.06 29.90 -7.23
C GLU A 349 -16.65 29.92 -6.65
N PRO A 350 -16.08 31.10 -6.33
CA PRO A 350 -14.74 31.19 -5.75
C PRO A 350 -14.58 30.46 -4.43
N ILE A 351 -15.66 30.37 -3.64
CA ILE A 351 -15.70 29.71 -2.32
C ILE A 351 -17.07 29.07 -2.12
N VAL A 352 -17.08 27.80 -1.73
CA VAL A 352 -18.26 27.01 -1.36
C VAL A 352 -18.04 26.36 0.00
N ILE A 353 -19.11 26.23 0.80
CA ILE A 353 -19.11 25.42 2.01
C ILE A 353 -19.91 24.16 1.72
N GLU A 354 -19.32 23.00 1.96
CA GLU A 354 -19.97 21.71 1.74
C GLU A 354 -19.52 20.67 2.78
N PRO A 355 -20.45 19.89 3.35
CA PRO A 355 -21.90 20.00 3.20
C PRO A 355 -22.46 21.24 3.93
N GLU A 356 -23.66 21.69 3.56
CA GLU A 356 -24.35 22.79 4.28
C GLU A 356 -24.78 22.38 5.69
N ILE A 357 -24.92 21.08 5.93
CA ILE A 357 -25.27 20.48 7.23
C ILE A 357 -24.29 19.34 7.48
N PHE A 358 -23.63 19.34 8.63
CA PHE A 358 -22.62 18.35 9.01
C PHE A 358 -22.85 17.85 10.45
N SER A 359 -22.43 16.63 10.72
CA SER A 359 -22.56 15.93 12.01
C SER A 359 -21.18 15.43 12.41
N PRO A 360 -20.43 16.15 13.26
CA PRO A 360 -19.11 15.72 13.70
C PRO A 360 -19.23 14.67 14.80
N ASP A 361 -19.67 13.46 14.48
CA ASP A 361 -19.75 12.30 15.39
C ASP A 361 -18.77 11.17 15.04
N ASN A 362 -17.87 11.43 14.09
CA ASN A 362 -16.82 10.54 13.61
C ASN A 362 -17.38 9.21 13.05
N ASP A 363 -18.55 9.28 12.41
CA ASP A 363 -19.26 8.12 11.85
C ASP A 363 -18.96 7.90 10.35
N GLY A 364 -18.03 8.67 9.79
CA GLY A 364 -17.64 8.64 8.38
C GLY A 364 -18.60 9.38 7.46
N TYR A 365 -19.69 9.96 7.98
CA TYR A 365 -20.71 10.63 7.19
C TYR A 365 -20.87 12.10 7.60
N ASN A 366 -20.37 13.00 6.74
CA ASN A 366 -20.45 14.44 6.97
C ASN A 366 -19.87 14.87 8.33
N ASP A 367 -18.77 14.24 8.76
CA ASP A 367 -18.03 14.59 9.98
C ASP A 367 -17.35 15.95 9.90
N LEU A 368 -16.96 16.31 8.67
CA LEU A 368 -16.26 17.53 8.36
C LEU A 368 -17.15 18.43 7.51
N VAL A 369 -17.03 19.73 7.73
CA VAL A 369 -17.48 20.75 6.78
C VAL A 369 -16.28 21.39 6.09
N SER A 370 -16.29 21.39 4.77
CA SER A 370 -15.20 21.84 3.93
C SER A 370 -15.48 23.20 3.32
N ILE A 371 -14.50 24.10 3.43
CA ILE A 371 -14.42 25.36 2.70
C ILE A 371 -13.65 25.09 1.42
N LYS A 372 -14.35 24.73 0.35
CA LYS A 372 -13.77 24.51 -0.98
C LYS A 372 -13.55 25.85 -1.66
N TYR A 373 -12.39 26.06 -2.28
CA TYR A 373 -12.07 27.30 -2.99
C TYR A 373 -11.48 27.06 -4.37
N THR A 374 -11.71 28.00 -5.28
CA THR A 374 -11.14 28.04 -6.62
C THR A 374 -10.86 29.49 -7.03
N PHE A 375 -9.59 29.80 -7.29
CA PHE A 375 -9.10 31.11 -7.66
C PHE A 375 -8.44 31.08 -9.04
N ASN A 376 -8.53 32.18 -9.75
CA ASN A 376 -8.02 32.34 -11.12
C ASN A 376 -6.51 32.59 -11.20
N GLN A 377 -5.86 32.89 -10.07
CA GLN A 377 -4.42 33.13 -9.97
C GLN A 377 -3.90 32.66 -8.60
N PRO A 378 -2.63 32.24 -8.51
CA PRO A 378 -1.99 31.93 -7.23
C PRO A 378 -1.69 33.21 -6.43
N GLY A 379 -1.19 33.06 -5.20
CA GLY A 379 -0.74 34.21 -4.40
C GLY A 379 -1.76 34.75 -3.40
N TYR A 380 -2.89 34.06 -3.22
CA TYR A 380 -3.90 34.42 -2.24
C TYR A 380 -3.55 33.89 -0.85
N ASN A 381 -3.80 34.67 0.19
CA ASN A 381 -3.81 34.20 1.58
C ASN A 381 -5.25 34.14 2.11
N MET A 382 -5.58 33.12 2.91
CA MET A 382 -6.88 32.98 3.58
C MET A 382 -6.77 33.21 5.08
N THR A 383 -7.73 33.94 5.63
CA THR A 383 -8.06 33.88 7.06
C THR A 383 -9.51 33.51 7.20
N THR A 384 -9.81 32.46 7.96
CA THR A 384 -11.18 32.03 8.21
C THR A 384 -11.48 32.00 9.69
N LYS A 385 -12.52 32.73 10.07
CA LYS A 385 -13.06 32.76 11.43
C LYS A 385 -14.50 32.26 11.42
N ILE A 386 -14.80 31.34 12.31
CA ILE A 386 -16.10 30.73 12.46
C ILE A 386 -16.78 31.36 13.67
N TYR A 387 -18.00 31.85 13.47
CA TYR A 387 -18.81 32.49 14.50
C TYR A 387 -20.12 31.73 14.71
N ASN A 388 -20.60 31.66 15.95
CA ASN A 388 -21.93 31.13 16.22
C ASN A 388 -23.03 32.16 15.87
N ALA A 389 -24.30 31.75 15.95
CA ALA A 389 -25.45 32.63 15.70
C ALA A 389 -25.53 33.89 16.59
N LYS A 390 -24.79 33.94 17.71
CA LYS A 390 -24.68 35.11 18.60
C LYS A 390 -23.51 36.04 18.21
N GLY A 391 -22.75 35.71 17.17
CA GLY A 391 -21.57 36.46 16.73
C GLY A 391 -20.33 36.25 17.59
N GLN A 392 -20.30 35.22 18.44
CA GLN A 392 -19.12 34.87 19.24
C GLN A 392 -18.16 34.05 18.37
N LEU A 393 -16.85 34.33 18.48
CA LEU A 393 -15.82 33.56 17.79
C LEU A 393 -15.75 32.15 18.40
N VAL A 394 -15.85 31.14 17.54
CA VAL A 394 -15.89 29.71 17.90
C VAL A 394 -14.56 29.06 17.57
N ARG A 395 -14.07 29.29 16.35
CA ARG A 395 -12.83 28.75 15.83
C ARG A 395 -12.16 29.77 14.92
N GLU A 396 -10.85 29.95 15.07
CA GLU A 396 -10.02 30.53 14.01
C GLU A 396 -9.45 29.35 13.23
N LEU A 397 -10.04 29.07 12.08
CA LEU A 397 -9.77 27.83 11.34
C LEU A 397 -8.42 27.89 10.65
N VAL A 398 -8.17 29.00 9.95
CA VAL A 398 -6.89 29.30 9.32
C VAL A 398 -6.59 30.78 9.48
N ASN A 399 -5.32 31.13 9.64
CA ASN A 399 -4.88 32.50 9.86
C ASN A 399 -3.73 32.86 8.91
N ASN A 400 -4.05 33.70 7.93
CA ASN A 400 -3.14 34.15 6.88
C ASN A 400 -2.39 33.00 6.17
N GLU A 401 -3.12 31.96 5.79
CA GLU A 401 -2.60 30.77 5.14
C GLU A 401 -2.46 30.96 3.63
N TYR A 402 -1.30 30.61 3.08
CA TYR A 402 -1.00 30.74 1.64
C TYR A 402 -1.68 29.63 0.84
N LEU A 403 -2.46 30.01 -0.16
CA LEU A 403 -3.34 29.09 -0.90
C LEU A 403 -2.80 28.74 -2.29
N GLY A 404 -3.08 27.51 -2.70
CA GLY A 404 -3.11 27.14 -4.12
C GLY A 404 -4.29 27.79 -4.86
N THR A 405 -4.35 27.61 -6.18
CA THR A 405 -5.49 28.06 -6.99
C THR A 405 -6.76 27.25 -6.74
N THR A 406 -6.65 26.04 -6.21
CA THR A 406 -7.77 25.22 -5.75
C THR A 406 -7.38 24.51 -4.46
N GLY A 407 -8.37 24.14 -3.65
CA GLY A 407 -8.15 23.40 -2.42
C GLY A 407 -9.36 23.44 -1.48
N SER A 408 -9.16 22.95 -0.27
CA SER A 408 -10.18 22.93 0.77
C SER A 408 -9.56 23.06 2.16
N VAL A 409 -10.29 23.72 3.06
CA VAL A 409 -9.98 23.72 4.51
C VAL A 409 -11.17 23.15 5.25
N ASN A 410 -10.92 22.19 6.15
CA ASN A 410 -11.97 21.42 6.81
C ASN A 410 -12.15 21.88 8.26
N TRP A 411 -13.39 21.87 8.76
CA TRP A 411 -13.71 22.04 10.16
C TRP A 411 -14.50 20.84 10.67
N ASP A 412 -14.06 20.32 11.81
CA ASP A 412 -14.55 19.12 12.52
C ASP A 412 -15.55 19.45 13.64
N GLY A 413 -16.03 20.70 13.69
CA GLY A 413 -16.94 21.16 14.74
C GLY A 413 -16.26 21.41 16.09
N ILE A 414 -14.93 21.38 16.17
CA ILE A 414 -14.18 21.67 17.40
C ILE A 414 -13.90 23.16 17.56
N GLN A 415 -14.05 23.66 18.76
CA GLN A 415 -13.80 25.06 19.12
C GLN A 415 -12.30 25.33 19.33
N ASN A 416 -11.90 26.59 19.52
CA ASN A 416 -10.51 26.95 19.86
C ASN A 416 -10.03 26.35 21.19
N ASP A 417 -10.94 26.01 22.10
CA ASP A 417 -10.65 25.44 23.42
C ASP A 417 -10.72 23.90 23.44
N ASN A 418 -10.72 23.26 22.25
CA ASN A 418 -10.86 21.83 22.04
C ASN A 418 -12.18 21.21 22.54
N THR A 419 -13.21 22.03 22.80
CA THR A 419 -14.56 21.52 23.11
C THR A 419 -15.42 21.39 21.86
N LYS A 420 -16.43 20.52 21.90
CA LYS A 420 -17.41 20.39 20.81
C LYS A 420 -18.28 21.64 20.70
N ALA A 421 -18.41 22.19 19.51
CA ALA A 421 -19.32 23.30 19.26
C ALA A 421 -20.79 22.86 19.40
N PRO A 422 -21.67 23.66 20.03
CA PRO A 422 -23.09 23.30 20.16
C PRO A 422 -23.83 23.15 18.82
N ILE A 423 -24.95 22.43 18.79
CA ILE A 423 -25.84 22.41 17.62
C ILE A 423 -26.27 23.84 17.28
N GLY A 424 -26.20 24.19 15.99
CA GLY A 424 -26.66 25.50 15.53
C GLY A 424 -26.09 25.92 14.19
N ILE A 425 -26.44 27.15 13.82
CA ILE A 425 -25.94 27.81 12.60
C ILE A 425 -24.61 28.47 12.92
N TYR A 426 -23.63 28.22 12.06
CA TYR A 426 -22.31 28.80 12.11
C TYR A 426 -22.05 29.65 10.87
N VAL A 427 -21.42 30.80 11.07
CA VAL A 427 -21.06 31.75 10.02
C VAL A 427 -19.55 31.68 9.81
N PHE A 428 -19.15 31.29 8.61
CA PHE A 428 -17.77 31.30 8.13
C PHE A 428 -17.49 32.68 7.56
N TYR A 429 -16.71 33.47 8.28
CA TYR A 429 -16.19 34.73 7.81
C TYR A 429 -14.79 34.51 7.22
N ILE A 430 -14.71 34.62 5.90
CA ILE A 430 -13.53 34.23 5.13
C ILE A 430 -12.96 35.49 4.48
N GLN A 431 -11.69 35.75 4.72
CA GLN A 431 -10.95 36.86 4.15
C GLN A 431 -9.88 36.32 3.22
N ILE A 432 -9.91 36.77 1.97
CA ILE A 432 -8.94 36.44 0.95
C ILE A 432 -8.13 37.70 0.62
N PHE A 433 -6.82 37.62 0.81
CA PHE A 433 -5.87 38.70 0.54
C PHE A 433 -5.10 38.37 -0.74
N ASP A 434 -5.05 39.28 -1.72
CA ASP A 434 -4.14 39.14 -2.87
C ASP A 434 -2.78 39.81 -2.64
N LEU A 435 -1.85 39.57 -3.56
CA LEU A 435 -0.49 40.13 -3.51
C LEU A 435 -0.47 41.66 -3.69
N GLU A 436 -1.53 42.22 -4.27
CA GLU A 436 -1.74 43.66 -4.43
C GLU A 436 -2.33 44.32 -3.18
N GLY A 437 -2.65 43.54 -2.13
CA GLY A 437 -3.18 44.01 -0.86
C GLY A 437 -4.69 44.24 -0.85
N ASN A 438 -5.41 43.84 -1.89
CA ASN A 438 -6.87 43.85 -1.88
C ASN A 438 -7.42 42.71 -1.01
N VAL A 439 -8.51 43.01 -0.31
CA VAL A 439 -9.18 42.05 0.57
C VAL A 439 -10.58 41.77 0.04
N LYS A 440 -10.87 40.52 -0.30
CA LYS A 440 -12.22 40.03 -0.55
C LYS A 440 -12.75 39.31 0.69
N GLN A 441 -14.02 39.54 1.01
CA GLN A 441 -14.67 38.96 2.17
C GLN A 441 -15.86 38.14 1.73
N TYR A 442 -15.98 36.95 2.30
CA TYR A 442 -17.11 36.05 2.10
C TYR A 442 -17.75 35.73 3.45
N LYS A 443 -19.07 35.61 3.43
CA LYS A 443 -19.86 35.10 4.55
C LYS A 443 -20.65 33.92 4.03
N LYS A 444 -20.33 32.74 4.53
CA LYS A 444 -21.04 31.51 4.22
C LYS A 444 -21.53 30.88 5.52
N THR A 445 -22.44 29.93 5.43
CA THR A 445 -23.07 29.31 6.59
C THR A 445 -23.08 27.81 6.46
N ALA A 446 -22.90 27.12 7.58
CA ALA A 446 -23.25 25.71 7.72
C ALA A 446 -24.00 25.48 9.03
N VAL A 447 -24.70 24.36 9.10
CA VAL A 447 -25.43 23.91 10.29
C VAL A 447 -24.69 22.72 10.89
N LEU A 448 -24.27 22.85 12.14
CA LEU A 448 -23.84 21.71 12.94
C LEU A 448 -25.10 21.05 13.50
N ALA A 449 -25.34 19.80 13.14
CA ALA A 449 -26.45 18.97 13.62
C ALA A 449 -25.93 17.85 14.54
N THR A 450 -26.87 17.11 15.14
CA THR A 450 -26.57 15.80 15.73
C THR A 450 -27.20 14.72 14.87
N LYS A 451 -26.39 13.75 14.44
CA LYS A 451 -26.80 12.48 13.83
C LYS A 451 -27.73 12.66 12.62
N LEU A 452 -27.13 12.69 11.44
CA LEU A 452 -27.82 12.86 10.16
C LEU A 452 -28.32 11.54 9.56
#